data_AF-A0A377DGX8-F1
#
_entry.id   AF-A0A377DGX8-F1
#
_cell.length_a   1.000
_cell.length_b   1.000
_cell.length_c   1.000
_cell.angle_alpha   90.00
_cell.angle_beta   90.00
_cell.angle_gamma   90.00
#
_symmetry.space_group_name_H-M   'P 1'
#
loop_
_entity.id
_entity.type
_entity.pdbx_description
1 polymer ?
#
loop_
_entity_poly.entity_id
_entity_poly.type
_entity_poly.pdbx_seq_one_letter_code
_entity_poly.pdbx_strand_id
1 'polypeptide(L)'
;MEFAFYICGLIAILATLRVITHTNPVHALLYLIISLLAISGVFFSLGAYFAGALEIIVYAGAIMVLFVFVVMMLNLGGFRKSNRNASG
;
A
#
# COMPACT_ATOMS: atom_id res chain seq x y z
N MET A 1 17.75 -18.71 -2.58
CA MET A 1 16.34 -18.29 -2.71
C MET A 1 15.70 -17.97 -1.36
N GLU A 2 16.11 -18.61 -0.26
CA GLU A 2 15.54 -18.33 1.06
C GLU A 2 15.79 -16.90 1.58
N PHE A 3 16.98 -16.35 1.35
CA PHE A 3 17.31 -15.00 1.82
C PHE A 3 16.41 -13.90 1.20
N ALA A 4 16.05 -14.06 -0.09
CA ALA A 4 15.13 -13.15 -0.77
C ALA A 4 13.71 -13.25 -0.17
N PHE A 5 13.24 -14.46 0.14
CA PHE A 5 11.96 -14.70 0.79
C PHE A 5 11.87 -13.99 2.16
N TYR A 6 12.88 -14.14 3.01
CA TYR A 6 12.91 -13.50 4.34
C TYR A 6 12.99 -11.97 4.26
N ILE A 7 13.81 -11.41 3.37
CA ILE A 7 13.91 -9.96 3.18
C ILE A 7 12.59 -9.38 2.64
N CYS A 8 12.03 -9.98 1.59
CA CYS A 8 10.76 -9.52 1.03
C CYS A 8 9.63 -9.61 2.06
N GLY A 9 9.58 -10.70 2.85
CA GLY A 9 8.61 -10.85 3.94
C GLY A 9 8.76 -9.78 5.03
N LEU A 10 9.99 -9.49 5.47
CA LEU A 10 10.25 -8.43 6.46
C LEU A 10 9.81 -7.06 5.95
N ILE A 11 10.13 -6.75 4.68
CA ILE A 11 9.73 -5.48 4.04
C ILE A 11 8.21 -5.38 3.96
N ALA A 12 7.51 -6.45 3.57
CA ALA A 12 6.04 -6.47 3.47
C ALA A 12 5.38 -6.18 4.83
N ILE A 13 5.88 -6.77 5.90
CA ILE A 13 5.36 -6.55 7.26
C ILE A 13 5.58 -5.09 7.69
N LEU A 14 6.79 -4.56 7.51
CA LEU A 14 7.11 -3.17 7.88
C LEU A 14 6.30 -2.16 7.05
N ALA A 15 6.13 -2.41 5.75
CA ALA A 15 5.32 -1.58 4.86
C ALA A 15 3.84 -1.60 5.25
N THR A 16 3.28 -2.77 5.57
CA THR A 16 1.89 -2.90 6.04
C THR A 16 1.68 -2.22 7.39
N LEU A 17 2.66 -2.27 8.29
CA LEU A 17 2.58 -1.52 9.55
C LEU A 17 2.58 0.00 9.31
N ARG A 18 3.40 0.47 8.36
CA ARG A 18 3.46 1.89 7.95
C ARG A 18 2.16 2.36 7.29
N VAL A 19 1.49 1.51 6.51
CA VAL A 19 0.15 1.74 5.94
C VAL A 19 -0.86 2.14 7.01
N ILE A 20 -0.96 1.35 8.08
CA ILE A 20 -2.02 1.50 9.09
C ILE A 20 -1.75 2.69 10.00
N THR A 21 -0.48 3.01 10.24
CA THR A 21 -0.07 4.08 11.17
C THR A 21 -0.12 5.48 10.56
N HIS A 22 -0.08 5.63 9.23
CA HIS A 22 -0.08 6.95 8.59
C HIS A 22 -1.50 7.53 8.45
N THR A 23 -1.64 8.81 8.80
CA THR A 23 -2.91 9.55 8.71
C THR A 23 -3.23 10.07 7.32
N ASN A 24 -2.23 10.20 6.44
CA ASN A 24 -2.43 10.63 5.06
C ASN A 24 -2.77 9.42 4.18
N PRO A 25 -3.99 9.34 3.62
CA PRO A 25 -4.47 8.16 2.90
C PRO A 25 -3.71 7.90 1.60
N VAL A 26 -3.18 8.94 0.95
CA VAL A 26 -2.33 8.79 -0.25
C VAL A 26 -1.01 8.12 0.12
N HIS A 27 -0.38 8.55 1.22
CA HIS A 27 0.87 7.93 1.68
C HIS A 27 0.65 6.49 2.15
N ALA A 28 -0.47 6.23 2.85
CA ALA A 28 -0.86 4.87 3.22
C ALA A 28 -0.98 3.97 1.98
N LEU A 29 -1.70 4.40 0.94
CA LEU A 29 -1.84 3.60 -0.29
C LEU A 29 -0.50 3.36 -1.01
N LEU A 30 0.42 4.32 -1.03
CA LEU A 30 1.75 4.12 -1.60
C LEU A 30 2.55 3.06 -0.83
N TYR A 31 2.49 3.06 0.51
CA TYR A 31 3.10 1.99 1.32
C TYR A 31 2.44 0.63 1.07
N LEU A 32 1.13 0.60 0.79
CA LEU A 32 0.41 -0.64 0.47
C LEU A 32 0.89 -1.23 -0.85
N ILE A 33 1.11 -0.39 -1.88
CA ILE A 33 1.69 -0.81 -3.16
C ILE A 33 3.06 -1.46 -2.94
N ILE A 34 3.93 -0.83 -2.14
CA ILE A 34 5.26 -1.40 -1.81
C ILE A 34 5.12 -2.76 -1.14
N SER A 35 4.15 -2.92 -0.22
CA SER A 35 3.89 -4.21 0.43
C SER A 35 3.45 -5.29 -0.58
N LEU A 36 2.56 -4.96 -1.51
CA LEU A 36 2.10 -5.90 -2.55
C LEU A 36 3.24 -6.29 -3.51
N LEU A 37 4.12 -5.36 -3.86
CA LEU A 37 5.33 -5.68 -4.63
C LEU A 37 6.27 -6.62 -3.86
N ALA A 38 6.43 -6.41 -2.55
CA ALA A 38 7.23 -7.30 -1.72
C ALA A 38 6.63 -8.72 -1.65
N ILE A 39 5.29 -8.84 -1.57
CA ILE A 39 4.57 -10.12 -1.63
C ILE A 39 4.75 -10.79 -3.00
N SER A 40 4.74 -10.03 -4.10
CA SER A 40 5.07 -10.58 -5.42
C SER A 40 6.48 -11.18 -5.46
N GLY A 41 7.47 -10.51 -4.85
CA GLY A 41 8.82 -11.05 -4.66
C GLY A 41 8.88 -12.34 -3.84
N VAL A 42 7.99 -12.48 -2.85
CA VAL A 42 7.80 -13.72 -2.09
C VAL A 42 7.24 -14.83 -2.98
N PHE A 43 6.25 -14.54 -3.82
CA PHE A 43 5.71 -15.53 -4.77
C PHE A 43 6.74 -15.97 -5.82
N PHE A 44 7.59 -15.06 -6.30
CA PHE A 44 8.69 -15.43 -7.17
C PHE A 44 9.73 -16.33 -6.47
N SER A 45 10.01 -16.07 -5.19
CA SER A 45 10.93 -16.90 -4.40
C SER A 45 10.39 -18.31 -4.14
N LEU A 46 9.06 -18.47 -4.10
CA LEU A 46 8.37 -19.77 -3.99
C LEU A 46 8.22 -20.49 -5.33
N GLY A 47 8.69 -19.91 -6.44
CA GLY A 47 8.51 -20.47 -7.79
C GLY A 47 7.11 -20.28 -8.38
N ALA A 48 6.25 -19.49 -7.73
CA ALA A 48 4.88 -19.20 -8.17
C ALA A 48 4.85 -18.01 -9.16
N TYR A 49 5.50 -18.17 -10.32
CA TYR A 49 5.68 -17.08 -11.29
C TYR A 49 4.36 -16.47 -11.79
N PHE A 50 3.34 -17.31 -12.05
CA PHE A 50 2.04 -16.85 -12.50
C PHE A 50 1.31 -16.02 -11.44
N ALA A 51 1.35 -16.46 -10.17
CA ALA A 51 0.76 -15.73 -9.06
C ALA A 51 1.47 -14.39 -8.83
N GLY A 52 2.80 -14.38 -8.84
CA GLY A 52 3.60 -13.15 -8.71
C GLY A 52 3.32 -12.14 -9.82
N ALA A 53 3.16 -12.61 -11.07
CA ALA A 53 2.81 -11.75 -12.19
C ALA A 53 1.39 -11.15 -12.05
N LEU A 54 0.40 -11.97 -11.64
CA LEU A 54 -0.96 -11.47 -11.37
C LEU A 54 -0.99 -10.47 -10.21
N GLU A 55 -0.18 -10.67 -9.18
CA GLU A 55 -0.04 -9.72 -8.06
C GLU A 55 0.39 -8.34 -8.56
N ILE A 56 1.36 -8.28 -9.46
CA ILE A 56 1.86 -7.01 -10.02
C ILE A 56 0.82 -6.37 -10.93
N ILE A 57 0.26 -7.14 -11.87
CA ILE A 57 -0.62 -6.58 -12.92
C ILE A 57 -2.00 -6.23 -12.36
N VAL A 58 -2.60 -7.12 -11.58
CA VAL A 58 -3.99 -6.98 -11.13
C VAL A 58 -4.06 -6.24 -9.80
N TYR A 59 -3.33 -6.68 -8.78
CA TYR A 59 -3.42 -6.06 -7.45
C TYR A 59 -2.71 -4.71 -7.40
N ALA A 60 -1.39 -4.69 -7.62
CA ALA A 60 -0.63 -3.44 -7.58
C ALA A 60 -0.91 -2.52 -8.78
N GLY A 61 -1.19 -3.09 -9.96
CA GLY A 61 -1.42 -2.36 -11.20
C GLY A 61 -2.85 -1.83 -11.34
N ALA A 62 -3.85 -2.71 -11.42
CA ALA A 62 -5.23 -2.27 -11.69
C ALA A 62 -5.95 -1.78 -10.42
N ILE A 63 -5.99 -2.61 -9.37
CA ILE A 63 -6.81 -2.35 -8.18
C ILE A 63 -6.23 -1.17 -7.40
N MET A 64 -4.93 -1.18 -7.08
CA MET A 64 -4.32 -0.08 -6.30
C MET A 64 -4.32 1.25 -7.04
N VAL A 65 -4.12 1.28 -8.37
CA VAL A 65 -4.21 2.53 -9.14
C VAL A 65 -5.63 3.10 -9.11
N LEU A 66 -6.66 2.26 -9.21
CA LEU A 66 -8.06 2.68 -9.04
C LEU A 66 -8.30 3.25 -7.63
N PHE A 67 -7.78 2.60 -6.58
CA PHE A 67 -7.88 3.12 -5.21
C PHE A 67 -7.18 4.46 -5.03
N VAL A 68 -5.95 4.61 -5.53
CA VAL A 68 -5.20 5.87 -5.48
C VAL A 68 -5.95 6.98 -6.23
N PHE A 69 -6.48 6.67 -7.41
CA PHE A 69 -7.28 7.60 -8.20
C PHE A 69 -8.53 8.06 -7.42
N VAL A 70 -9.30 7.13 -6.86
CA VAL A 70 -10.51 7.42 -6.07
C VAL A 70 -10.17 8.23 -4.81
N VAL A 71 -9.16 7.84 -4.05
CA VAL A 71 -8.77 8.54 -2.82
C VAL A 71 -8.26 9.95 -3.10
N MET A 72 -7.54 10.13 -4.20
CA MET A 72 -7.07 11.46 -4.63
C MET A 72 -8.25 12.33 -5.09
N MET A 73 -9.19 11.78 -5.85
CA MET A 73 -10.40 12.49 -6.29
C MET A 73 -11.30 12.88 -5.11
N LEU A 74 -11.42 12.01 -4.11
CA LEU A 74 -12.21 12.26 -2.90
C LEU A 74 -11.49 13.13 -1.87
N ASN A 75 -10.21 13.49 -2.11
CA ASN A 75 -9.34 14.27 -1.23
C ASN A 75 -9.64 14.06 0.27
N LEU A 76 -9.43 12.82 0.75
CA LEU A 76 -9.55 12.49 2.18
C LEU A 76 -8.45 13.15 3.05
N GLY A 77 -7.62 14.02 2.46
CA GLY A 77 -6.58 14.79 3.13
C GLY A 77 -7.12 16.04 3.81
N GLY A 78 -7.68 15.88 5.01
CA GLY A 78 -7.90 17.01 5.92
C GLY A 78 -9.36 17.32 6.26
N PHE A 79 -10.17 16.31 6.57
CA PHE A 79 -11.41 16.58 7.30
C PHE A 79 -11.11 16.75 8.79
N ARG A 80 -11.27 18.01 9.24
CA ARG A 80 -11.46 18.50 10.63
C ARG A 80 -10.29 19.27 11.24
N LYS A 81 -10.10 20.50 10.78
CA LYS A 81 -9.97 21.62 11.73
C LYS A 81 -11.37 22.21 11.92
N SER A 82 -12.10 21.66 12.90
CA SER A 82 -13.37 22.22 13.35
C SER A 82 -13.13 23.67 13.79
N ASN A 83 -13.85 24.56 13.12
CA ASN A 83 -13.98 25.98 13.36
C ASN A 83 -14.30 26.25 14.85
N ARG A 84 -13.29 26.63 15.65
CA ARG A 84 -13.44 27.07 17.06
C ARG A 84 -13.34 28.59 17.23
N ASN A 85 -13.43 29.40 16.17
CA ASN A 85 -13.25 30.86 16.25
C ASN A 85 -14.50 31.66 15.82
N ALA A 86 -15.70 31.14 16.09
CA ALA A 86 -16.96 31.88 15.89
C ALA A 86 -17.67 32.24 17.21
N SER A 87 -16.95 32.29 18.34
CA SER A 87 -17.52 32.73 19.63
C SER A 87 -16.40 33.20 20.55
N GLY A 88 -16.24 34.52 20.68
CA GLY A 88 -15.27 35.18 21.55
C GLY A 88 -15.12 36.63 21.16
#